data_AF-A0A1R2C692-F1
#
_entry.id   AF-A0A1R2C692-F1
#
_cell.length_a   1.000
_cell.length_b   1.000
_cell.length_c   1.000
_cell.angle_alpha   90.00
_cell.angle_beta   90.00
_cell.angle_gamma   90.00
#
_symmetry.space_group_name_H-M   'P 1'
#
loop_
_entity.id
_entity.type
_entity.pdbx_description
1 polymer ?
#
loop_
_entity_poly.entity_id
_entity_poly.type
_entity_poly.pdbx_seq_one_letter_code
_entity_poly.pdbx_strand_id
1 'polypeptide(L)'
;MSGGLNDSMSFTHEELSRMPSFRATGSTVNTDCSICHEKILSEELLRNLPGCTHTFHQNCIDNWLRQNPTCPLCRNNVRLNFL
;
A
#
# COMPACT_ATOMS: atom_id res chain seq x y z
N MET A 1 -4.19 4.40 -26.94
CA MET A 1 -5.45 5.05 -26.53
C MET A 1 -5.33 5.32 -25.03
N SER A 2 -4.79 6.48 -24.68
CA SER A 2 -4.54 6.91 -23.32
C SER A 2 -5.79 7.63 -22.79
N GLY A 3 -6.70 6.87 -22.19
CA GLY A 3 -7.82 7.40 -21.42
C GLY A 3 -7.88 6.61 -20.11
N GLY A 4 -8.01 7.18 -18.93
CA GLY A 4 -8.01 8.57 -18.48
C GLY A 4 -7.77 8.49 -16.97
N LEU A 5 -7.06 9.45 -16.39
CA LEU A 5 -6.93 9.53 -14.93
C LEU A 5 -8.32 9.92 -14.41
N ASN A 6 -9.03 8.95 -13.87
CA ASN A 6 -10.28 9.14 -13.15
C ASN A 6 -10.07 10.18 -12.04
N ASP A 7 -10.84 11.27 -12.08
CA ASP A 7 -10.97 12.28 -11.03
C ASP A 7 -11.57 11.74 -9.70
N SER A 8 -11.67 10.41 -9.57
CA SER A 8 -12.02 9.73 -8.34
C SER A 8 -10.72 9.35 -7.64
N MET A 9 -10.34 10.14 -6.63
CA MET A 9 -9.16 10.02 -5.77
C MET A 9 -9.11 8.71 -4.92
N SER A 10 -9.49 7.57 -5.48
CA SER A 10 -9.61 6.27 -4.80
C SER A 10 -9.25 5.14 -5.73
N PHE A 11 -8.42 4.21 -5.26
CA PHE A 11 -8.09 2.99 -6.00
C PHE A 11 -9.20 1.94 -5.88
N THR A 12 -9.51 1.24 -6.97
CA THR A 12 -10.38 0.07 -6.99
C THR A 12 -9.67 -1.17 -6.42
N HIS A 13 -10.43 -2.20 -6.05
CA HIS A 13 -9.85 -3.47 -5.60
C HIS A 13 -8.98 -4.13 -6.69
N GLU A 14 -9.40 -4.05 -7.96
CA GLU A 14 -8.67 -4.62 -9.09
C GLU A 14 -7.35 -3.88 -9.35
N GLU A 15 -7.32 -2.57 -9.20
CA GLU A 15 -6.07 -1.80 -9.29
C GLU A 15 -5.09 -2.16 -8.17
N LEU A 16 -5.59 -2.31 -6.94
CA LEU A 16 -4.77 -2.69 -5.78
C LEU A 16 -4.29 -4.14 -5.85
N SER A 17 -5.05 -5.06 -6.45
CA SER A 17 -4.63 -6.47 -6.58
C SER A 17 -3.42 -6.64 -7.51
N ARG A 18 -3.22 -5.72 -8.45
CA ARG A 18 -2.07 -5.70 -9.38
C ARG A 18 -0.79 -5.16 -8.74
N MET A 19 -0.93 -4.53 -7.60
CA MET A 19 0.16 -3.89 -6.89
C MET A 19 0.97 -4.98 -6.15
N PRO A 20 2.31 -4.93 -6.12
CA PRO A 20 3.09 -6.02 -5.52
C PRO A 20 2.94 -6.11 -3.99
N SER A 21 2.88 -7.34 -3.48
CA SER A 21 2.94 -7.68 -2.05
C SER A 21 4.10 -8.65 -1.80
N PHE A 22 4.63 -8.66 -0.59
CA PHE A 22 5.67 -9.59 -0.16
C PHE A 22 5.38 -10.10 1.25
N ARG A 23 5.97 -11.24 1.62
CA ARG A 23 5.85 -11.79 2.98
C ARG A 23 6.90 -11.17 3.90
N ALA A 24 6.47 -10.84 5.11
CA ALA A 24 7.36 -10.36 6.17
C ALA A 24 8.43 -11.40 6.49
N THR A 25 9.70 -11.00 6.44
CA THR A 25 10.86 -11.84 6.77
C THR A 25 11.91 -11.02 7.52
N GLY A 26 12.72 -11.69 8.36
CA GLY A 26 13.88 -11.10 9.00
C GLY A 26 13.58 -9.75 9.69
N SER A 27 14.14 -8.67 9.14
CA SER A 27 14.10 -7.32 9.73
C SER A 27 12.75 -6.61 9.68
N THR A 28 11.79 -7.07 8.88
CA THR A 28 10.45 -6.44 8.85
C THR A 28 9.56 -6.93 10.00
N VAL A 29 9.87 -8.10 10.57
CA VAL A 29 9.11 -8.68 11.69
C VAL A 29 9.36 -7.87 12.95
N ASN A 30 8.33 -7.73 13.80
CA ASN A 30 8.30 -6.90 15.01
C ASN A 30 8.41 -5.39 14.78
N THR A 31 8.30 -4.91 13.54
CA THR A 31 8.03 -3.49 13.25
C THR A 31 6.52 -3.23 13.34
N ASP A 32 6.11 -2.00 13.68
CA ASP A 32 4.68 -1.68 13.81
C ASP A 32 4.10 -1.21 12.47
N CYS A 33 2.93 -1.72 12.12
CA CYS A 33 2.13 -1.16 11.04
C CYS A 33 1.49 0.15 11.54
N SER A 34 1.89 1.29 10.97
CA SER A 34 1.42 2.61 11.42
C SER A 34 -0.06 2.91 11.17
N ILE A 35 -0.80 2.01 10.49
CA ILE A 35 -2.25 2.12 10.30
C ILE A 35 -3.02 1.45 11.44
N CYS A 36 -2.69 0.21 11.77
CA CYS A 36 -3.39 -0.53 12.83
C CYS A 36 -2.70 -0.47 14.21
N HIS A 37 -1.47 0.03 14.25
CA HIS A 37 -0.61 0.08 15.45
C HIS A 37 -0.28 -1.31 16.04
N GLU A 38 -0.43 -2.38 15.25
CA GLU A 38 -0.03 -3.73 15.61
C GLU A 38 1.34 -4.09 15.01
N LYS A 39 2.05 -5.00 15.69
CA LYS A 39 3.30 -5.57 15.19
C LYS A 39 3.05 -6.40 13.93
N ILE A 40 3.96 -6.25 12.97
CA ILE A 40 4.08 -7.14 11.82
C ILE A 40 4.69 -8.47 12.28
N LEU A 41 3.97 -9.55 12.03
CA LEU A 41 4.37 -10.91 12.34
C LEU A 41 4.99 -11.60 11.11
N SER A 42 5.72 -12.70 11.35
CA SER A 42 6.33 -13.49 10.27
C SER A 42 5.28 -13.98 9.28
N GLU A 43 5.65 -14.03 7.99
CA GLU A 43 4.81 -14.52 6.89
C GLU A 43 3.55 -13.69 6.56
N GLU A 44 3.27 -12.62 7.32
CA GLU A 44 2.19 -11.69 6.99
C GLU A 44 2.45 -10.98 5.66
N LEU A 45 1.37 -10.68 4.93
CA LEU A 45 1.44 -9.99 3.66
C LEU A 45 1.59 -8.48 3.88
N LEU A 46 2.66 -7.94 3.33
CA LEU A 46 3.03 -6.54 3.39
C LEU A 46 3.03 -5.92 2.00
N ARG A 47 2.88 -4.60 1.97
CA ARG A 47 2.99 -3.81 0.75
C ARG A 47 3.87 -2.59 1.01
N ASN A 48 4.81 -2.39 0.09
CA ASN A 48 5.58 -1.15 -0.01
C ASN A 48 4.86 -0.21 -0.97
N LEU A 49 4.70 1.04 -0.57
CA LEU A 49 4.12 2.04 -1.47
C LEU A 49 5.15 2.50 -2.51
N PRO A 50 4.79 2.50 -3.81
CA PRO A 50 5.66 3.04 -4.86
C PRO A 50 5.89 4.53 -4.61
N GLY A 51 7.12 4.99 -4.87
CA GLY A 51 7.52 6.38 -4.71
C GLY A 51 7.96 6.80 -3.30
N CYS A 52 7.67 6.03 -2.25
CA CYS A 52 8.20 6.32 -0.90
C CYS A 52 8.65 5.10 -0.10
N THR A 53 8.42 3.87 -0.58
CA THR A 53 8.88 2.59 -0.02
C THR A 53 8.40 2.25 1.40
N HIS A 54 7.54 3.08 2.02
CA HIS A 54 6.95 2.80 3.31
C HIS A 54 6.12 1.51 3.29
N THR A 55 6.28 0.70 4.34
CA THR A 55 5.71 -0.64 4.47
C THR A 55 4.53 -0.66 5.43
N PHE A 56 3.50 -1.41 5.07
CA PHE A 56 2.29 -1.62 5.87
C PHE A 56 1.79 -3.05 5.63
N HIS A 57 0.90 -3.57 6.50
CA HIS A 57 0.10 -4.73 6.14
C HIS A 57 -0.68 -4.46 4.86
N GLN A 58 -0.72 -5.43 3.94
CA GLN A 58 -1.43 -5.31 2.66
C GLN A 58 -2.89 -4.88 2.88
N ASN A 59 -3.62 -5.57 3.77
CA ASN A 59 -5.02 -5.25 4.05
C ASN A 59 -5.20 -3.82 4.59
N CYS A 60 -4.31 -3.39 5.49
CA CYS A 60 -4.39 -2.06 6.09
C CYS A 60 -4.22 -0.97 5.02
N ILE A 61 -3.20 -1.08 4.19
CA ILE A 61 -2.92 -0.04 3.19
C ILE A 61 -3.90 -0.11 2.01
N ASP A 62 -4.35 -1.29 1.60
CA ASP A 62 -5.37 -1.43 0.55
C ASP A 62 -6.69 -0.79 0.99
N ASN A 63 -7.08 -0.93 2.27
CA ASN A 63 -8.27 -0.26 2.82
C ASN A 63 -8.12 1.27 2.84
N TRP A 64 -6.93 1.76 3.17
CA TRP A 64 -6.63 3.19 3.16
C TRP A 64 -6.68 3.80 1.76
N LEU A 65 -6.03 3.13 0.79
CA LEU A 65 -5.92 3.61 -0.60
C LEU A 65 -7.24 3.67 -1.35
N ARG A 66 -8.26 2.91 -0.91
CA ARG A 66 -9.63 3.04 -1.41
C ARG A 66 -10.28 4.38 -1.07
N GLN A 67 -9.72 5.16 -0.16
CA GLN A 67 -10.28 6.45 0.27
C GLN A 67 -9.28 7.61 0.13
N ASN A 68 -7.98 7.30 0.19
CA ASN A 68 -6.93 8.29 0.22
C ASN A 68 -5.78 7.85 -0.70
N PRO A 69 -5.50 8.53 -1.82
CA PRO A 69 -4.49 8.09 -2.77
C PRO A 69 -3.07 8.52 -2.36
N THR A 70 -2.80 8.62 -1.05
CA THR A 70 -1.56 9.12 -0.49
C THR A 70 -1.04 8.20 0.62
N CYS A 71 0.28 8.19 0.81
CA CYS A 71 0.93 7.45 1.88
C CYS A 71 0.53 8.02 3.27
N PRO A 72 0.10 7.17 4.23
CA PRO A 72 -0.23 7.61 5.59
C PRO A 72 0.92 8.31 6.33
N LEU A 73 2.18 7.93 6.04
CA LEU A 73 3.36 8.44 6.75
C LEU A 73 3.92 9.74 6.17
N CYS A 74 4.04 9.81 4.84
CA CYS A 74 4.75 10.93 4.18
C CYS A 74 3.88 11.75 3.24
N ARG A 75 2.60 11.40 3.07
CA ARG A 75 1.62 12.08 2.20
C ARG A 75 1.99 12.12 0.72
N ASN A 76 3.03 11.40 0.29
CA ASN A 76 3.35 11.26 -1.13
C ASN A 76 2.19 10.58 -1.86
N ASN A 77 1.86 11.06 -3.06
CA ASN A 77 0.84 10.44 -3.90
C ASN A 77 1.28 9.04 -4.32
N VAL A 78 0.40 8.06 -4.11
CA VAL A 78 0.61 6.72 -4.64
C VAL A 78 0.20 6.74 -6.10
N ARG A 79 1.06 6.22 -6.97
CA ARG A 79 0.75 6.05 -8.39
C ARG A 79 1.06 4.62 -8.81
N LEU A 80 0.11 3.97 -9.45
CA LEU A 80 0.27 2.64 -10.01
C LEU A 80 0.99 2.76 -11.36
N ASN A 81 2.31 2.91 -11.33
CA ASN A 81 3.14 3.02 -12.54
C ASN A 81 3.46 1.64 -13.16
N PHE A 82 2.69 0.60 -12.86
CA PHE A 82 2.92 -0.78 -13.34
C PHE A 82 1.90 -1.22 -14.41
N LEU A 83 1.35 -0.27 -15.17
CA LEU A 83 0.57 -0.51 -16.39
C LEU A 83 1.40 -0.22 -17.62
#